data_AF-A0A5C9EDK8-F1
#
_entry.id   AF-A0A5C9EDK8-F1
#
_cell.length_a   1.000
_cell.length_b   1.000
_cell.length_c   1.000
_cell.angle_alpha   90.00
_cell.angle_beta   90.00
_cell.angle_gamma   90.00
#
_symmetry.space_group_name_H-M   'P 1'
#
loop_
_entity.id
_entity.type
_entity.pdbx_description
1 polymer ?
#
loop_
_entity_poly.entity_id
_entity_poly.type
_entity_poly.pdbx_seq_one_letter_code
_entity_poly.pdbx_strand_id
1 'polypeptide(L)'
;MEIDIHGMRLWEAIDEIIYYLEECRVNGIKEILIIHGYRHGKVLKDYIRSEGFIREMKRAGFVLEKKRTRNQGKTRFLIIK
;
A
#
# COMPACT_ATOMS: atom_id res chain seq x y z
N MET A 1 10.00 1.12 4.09
CA MET A 1 9.37 -0.12 4.60
C MET A 1 8.96 -0.98 3.42
N GLU A 2 9.21 -2.29 3.46
CA GLU A 2 8.69 -3.26 2.49
C GLU A 2 7.69 -4.15 3.23
N ILE A 3 6.47 -4.28 2.70
CA ILE A 3 5.41 -5.10 3.29
C ILE A 3 4.91 -6.09 2.25
N ASP A 4 4.63 -7.31 2.70
CA ASP A 4 4.15 -8.37 1.84
C ASP A 4 2.75 -8.82 2.26
N ILE A 5 1.78 -8.50 1.40
CA ILE A 5 0.36 -8.80 1.59
C ILE A 5 -0.14 -9.83 0.57
N HIS A 6 0.76 -10.53 -0.12
CA HIS A 6 0.35 -11.54 -1.09
C HIS A 6 -0.50 -12.63 -0.41
N GLY A 7 -1.57 -13.05 -1.09
CA GLY A 7 -2.45 -14.12 -0.58
C GLY A 7 -3.40 -13.68 0.54
N MET A 8 -3.27 -12.48 1.09
CA MET A 8 -4.22 -11.94 2.05
C MET A 8 -5.57 -11.63 1.40
N ARG A 9 -6.63 -11.65 2.20
CA ARG A 9 -7.92 -11.06 1.81
C ARG A 9 -7.77 -9.54 1.76
N LEU A 10 -8.65 -8.89 0.99
CA LEU A 10 -8.57 -7.43 0.81
C LEU A 10 -8.65 -6.66 2.13
N TRP A 11 -9.58 -7.04 3.02
CA TRP A 11 -9.74 -6.36 4.30
C TRP A 11 -8.53 -6.57 5.23
N GLU A 12 -7.99 -7.80 5.30
CA GLU A 12 -6.75 -8.11 6.05
C GLU A 12 -5.57 -7.27 5.54
N ALA A 13 -5.43 -7.17 4.22
CA ALA A 13 -4.38 -6.35 3.61
C ALA A 13 -4.55 -4.86 3.92
N ILE A 14 -5.78 -4.34 4.01
CA ILE A 14 -6.03 -2.94 4.37
C ILE A 14 -5.59 -2.69 5.82
N ASP A 15 -5.99 -3.56 6.74
CA ASP A 15 -5.61 -3.46 8.16
C ASP A 15 -4.08 -3.51 8.31
N GLU A 16 -3.42 -4.44 7.63
CA GLU A 16 -1.95 -4.58 7.64
C GLU A 16 -1.24 -3.34 7.07
N ILE A 17 -1.74 -2.78 5.96
CA ILE A 17 -1.19 -1.56 5.37
C ILE A 17 -1.30 -0.39 6.34
N ILE A 18 -2.46 -0.21 6.99
CA ILE A 18 -2.68 0.87 7.95
C ILE A 18 -1.73 0.73 9.14
N TYR A 19 -1.59 -0.48 9.67
CA TYR A 19 -0.64 -0.78 10.74
C TYR A 19 0.79 -0.36 10.37
N TYR A 20 1.29 -0.76 9.20
CA TYR A 20 2.64 -0.37 8.79
C TYR A 20 2.80 1.10 8.39
N LEU A 21 1.74 1.76 7.95
CA LEU A 21 1.76 3.19 7.72
C LEU A 21 1.87 3.96 9.05
N GLU A 22 1.22 3.51 10.12
CA GLU A 22 1.42 4.02 11.48
C GLU A 22 2.86 3.81 11.94
N GLU A 23 3.39 2.59 11.79
CA GLU A 23 4.80 2.29 12.12
C GLU A 23 5.75 3.20 11.34
N CYS A 24 5.50 3.43 10.05
CA CYS A 24 6.30 4.36 9.25
C CYS A 24 6.23 5.78 9.80
N ARG A 25 5.05 6.25 10.23
CA ARG A 25 4.86 7.58 10.82
C ARG A 25 5.66 7.73 12.12
N VAL A 26 5.54 6.76 13.03
CA VAL A 26 6.24 6.75 14.33
C VAL A 26 7.76 6.75 14.14
N ASN A 27 8.25 5.98 13.16
CA ASN A 27 9.68 5.82 12.90
C ASN A 27 10.26 6.81 11.88
N GLY A 28 9.46 7.77 11.39
CA GLY A 28 9.91 8.76 10.40
C GLY A 28 10.27 8.17 9.02
N ILE A 29 9.79 6.97 8.69
CA ILE A 29 9.99 6.32 7.39
C ILE A 29 9.07 6.97 6.37
N LYS A 30 9.64 7.50 5.29
CA LYS A 30 8.89 8.27 4.28
C LYS A 30 8.40 7.44 3.09
N GLU A 31 8.79 6.18 2.98
CA GLU A 31 8.43 5.34 1.84
C GLU A 31 7.97 3.96 2.25
N ILE A 32 6.93 3.48 1.58
CA ILE A 32 6.41 2.12 1.70
C ILE A 32 6.35 1.45 0.33
N LEU A 33 6.81 0.20 0.26
CA LEU A 33 6.72 -0.67 -0.89
C LEU A 33 5.79 -1.83 -0.54
N ILE A 34 4.66 -1.90 -1.23
CA ILE A 34 3.64 -2.92 -1.00
C ILE A 34 3.79 -4.02 -2.04
N ILE A 35 4.06 -5.25 -1.59
CA ILE A 35 4.08 -6.46 -2.41
C ILE A 35 2.70 -7.10 -2.33
N HIS A 36 1.96 -7.03 -3.43
CA HIS A 36 0.57 -7.51 -3.51
C HIS A 36 0.42 -8.70 -4.47
N GLY A 37 1.52 -9.13 -5.09
CA GLY A 37 1.52 -10.18 -6.11
C GLY A 37 0.80 -9.75 -7.41
N TYR A 38 0.87 -10.60 -8.43
CA TYR A 38 0.19 -10.35 -9.71
C TYR A 38 -0.20 -11.60 -10.51
N ARG A 39 0.33 -12.79 -10.15
CA ARG A 39 0.21 -14.01 -10.96
C ARG A 39 -1.09 -14.78 -10.72
N HIS A 40 -1.59 -14.82 -9.47
CA HIS A 40 -2.72 -15.68 -9.07
C HIS A 40 -4.00 -14.89 -8.72
N GLY A 41 -4.00 -13.58 -8.98
CA GLY A 41 -5.12 -12.71 -8.68
C GLY A 41 -4.77 -11.26 -8.93
N LYS A 42 -5.78 -10.44 -9.23
CA LYS A 42 -5.61 -9.00 -9.50
C LYS A 42 -6.29 -8.10 -8.49
N VAL A 43 -7.12 -8.63 -7.58
CA VAL A 43 -7.91 -7.84 -6.63
C VAL A 43 -7.04 -6.87 -5.83
N LEU A 44 -6.02 -7.35 -5.12
CA LEU A 44 -5.12 -6.50 -4.35
C LEU A 44 -4.36 -5.53 -5.25
N LYS A 45 -3.81 -5.99 -6.38
CA LYS A 45 -3.10 -5.14 -7.34
C LYS A 45 -3.98 -3.98 -7.81
N ASP A 46 -5.19 -4.28 -8.25
CA ASP A 46 -6.11 -3.31 -8.85
C ASP A 46 -6.60 -2.33 -7.79
N TYR A 47 -6.91 -2.83 -6.59
CA TYR A 47 -7.25 -2.01 -5.43
C TYR A 47 -6.11 -1.05 -5.04
N ILE A 48 -4.90 -1.56 -4.74
CA ILE A 48 -3.74 -0.76 -4.33
C ILE A 48 -3.37 0.28 -5.40
N ARG A 49 -3.57 -0.04 -6.68
CA ARG A 49 -3.27 0.88 -7.79
C ARG A 49 -4.37 1.86 -8.11
N SER A 50 -5.54 1.74 -7.49
CA SER A 50 -6.71 2.59 -7.74
C SER A 50 -6.65 3.92 -6.98
N GLU A 51 -7.40 4.89 -7.48
CA GLU A 51 -7.69 6.13 -6.75
C GLU A 51 -8.55 5.87 -5.50
N GLY A 52 -9.28 4.76 -5.45
CA GLY A 52 -10.07 4.34 -4.28
C GLY A 52 -9.19 4.15 -3.07
N PHE A 53 -8.10 3.40 -3.23
CA PHE A 53 -7.09 3.18 -2.19
C PHE A 53 -6.49 4.50 -1.69
N ILE A 54 -6.07 5.40 -2.59
CA ILE A 54 -5.51 6.71 -2.20
C ILE A 54 -6.52 7.52 -1.36
N ARG A 55 -7.79 7.55 -1.77
CA ARG A 55 -8.84 8.25 -1.02
C ARG A 55 -9.10 7.63 0.34
N GLU A 56 -9.08 6.30 0.44
CA GLU A 56 -9.29 5.57 1.68
C GLU A 56 -8.14 5.80 2.67
N MET A 57 -6.89 5.71 2.21
CA MET A 57 -5.71 6.02 3.04
C MET A 57 -5.72 7.48 3.50
N LYS A 58 -6.16 8.41 2.63
CA LYS A 58 -6.35 9.81 3.03
C LYS A 58 -7.39 9.98 4.12
N ARG A 59 -8.49 9.22 4.10
CA ARG A 59 -9.50 9.21 5.19
C ARG A 59 -8.95 8.60 6.48
N ALA A 60 -8.05 7.63 6.37
CA ALA A 60 -7.32 7.06 7.50
C ALA A 60 -6.19 7.98 8.03
N GLY A 61 -6.00 9.16 7.42
CA GLY A 61 -5.03 10.17 7.88
C GLY A 61 -3.70 10.17 7.13
N PHE A 62 -3.52 9.34 6.09
CA PHE A 62 -2.27 9.23 5.34
C PHE A 62 -2.35 9.84 3.95
N VAL A 63 -1.40 10.70 3.60
CA VAL A 63 -1.28 11.25 2.25
C VAL A 63 -0.20 10.49 1.49
N LEU A 64 -0.63 9.69 0.51
CA LEU A 64 0.26 8.85 -0.30
C LEU A 64 0.40 9.38 -1.73
N GLU A 65 1.63 9.42 -2.23
CA GLU A 65 1.93 9.66 -3.63
C GLU A 65 2.51 8.39 -4.27
N LYS A 66 1.81 7.85 -5.25
CA LYS A 66 2.25 6.66 -5.98
C LYS A 66 3.46 6.99 -6.86
N LYS A 67 4.56 6.27 -6.66
CA LYS A 67 5.72 6.36 -7.56
C LYS A 67 5.54 5.44 -8.77
N ARG A 68 6.12 5.83 -9.91
CA ARG A 68 6.12 4.99 -11.12
C ARG A 68 6.79 3.65 -10.81
N THR A 69 6.06 2.56 -11.05
CA THR A 69 6.57 1.19 -10.91
C THR A 69 6.43 0.46 -12.24
N ARG A 70 7.50 -0.20 -12.70
CA ARG A 70 7.46 -1.13 -13.83
C ARG A 70 7.09 -2.55 -13.39
N ASN A 71 7.22 -2.86 -12.10
CA ASN A 71 6.95 -4.20 -11.57
C ASN A 71 5.44 -4.39 -11.39
N GLN A 72 4.88 -5.50 -11.87
CA GLN A 72 3.44 -5.77 -11.80
C GLN A 72 2.94 -6.24 -10.44
N GLY A 73 3.82 -6.77 -9.59
CA GLY A 73 3.46 -7.32 -8.27
C GLY A 73 3.79 -6.43 -7.08
N LYS A 74 4.36 -5.24 -7.33
CA LYS A 74 4.75 -4.29 -6.29
C LYS A 74 4.33 -2.87 -6.65
N THR A 75 3.94 -2.09 -5.64
CA THR A 75 3.63 -0.66 -5.80
C THR A 75 4.29 0.15 -4.69
N ARG A 76 4.99 1.23 -5.05
CA ARG A 76 5.70 2.10 -4.11
C ARG A 76 4.93 3.40 -3.89
N PHE A 77 4.85 3.84 -2.64
CA PHE A 77 4.27 5.11 -2.26
C PHE A 77 5.25 5.93 -1.42
N LEU A 78 5.30 7.23 -1.68
CA LEU A 78 5.87 8.23 -0.79
C LEU A 78 4.78 8.67 0.20
N ILE A 79 5.11 8.69 1.48
CA ILE A 79 4.25 9.15 2.58
C ILE A 79 4.59 10.63 2.80
N ILE A 80 3.61 11.49 2.53
CA ILE A 80 3.77 12.95 2.59
C ILE A 80 3.36 13.48 3.97
N LYS A 81 2.31 12.90 4.56
CA LYS A 81 1.74 13.30 5.85
C LYS A 81 1.00 12.12 6.47
#